data_AF-A0A965S511-F1
#
_entry.id   AF-A0A965S511-F1
#
_cell.length_a   1.000
_cell.length_b   1.000
_cell.length_c   1.000
_cell.angle_alpha   90.00
_cell.angle_beta   90.00
_cell.angle_gamma   90.00
#
_symmetry.space_group_name_H-M   'P 1'
#
loop_
_entity.id
_entity.type
_entity.pdbx_description
1 polymer ?
#
loop_
_entity_poly.entity_id
_entity_poly.type
_entity_poly.pdbx_seq_one_letter_code
_entity_poly.pdbx_strand_id
1 'polypeptide(L)'
;MSKKRGQLSLDEEQYIKDNINTLSIEDIATHLNRNVDPIKRYVTENQLYEPEESKQEYHILKQKLHGKTFWKEISRQFDAESGELEYFEDVWINLIKQFREDVLPAEELQIKQFITIDILINRSMKERKRHITETEKLQKLVDAEYNKPEDQRDIPRLANLETQLSFARNSIASYTNEYTKLLAEYQKVSKDLKATREQRIKRIEDGKSSWVGLIRMLEEEDVREREGREMAILAMATDKAREQLYEYHEYQDGVIDVPVLNDDSIIIRENDEKL
;
A
#
# COMPACT_ATOMS: atom_id res chain seq x y z
N MET A 1 -45.53 17.79 -7.53
CA MET A 1 -45.07 18.70 -6.46
C MET A 1 -43.68 19.21 -6.82
N SER A 2 -43.39 20.49 -6.63
CA SER A 2 -42.07 21.07 -6.92
C SER A 2 -41.07 20.68 -5.81
N LYS A 3 -39.95 20.07 -6.20
CA LYS A 3 -38.85 19.73 -5.27
C LYS A 3 -38.16 21.00 -4.78
N LYS A 4 -37.72 21.00 -3.51
CA LYS A 4 -37.01 22.13 -2.88
C LYS A 4 -35.67 22.40 -3.60
N ARG A 5 -35.33 23.68 -3.81
CA ARG A 5 -34.08 24.15 -4.45
C ARG A 5 -33.38 25.16 -3.52
N GLY A 6 -32.06 25.10 -3.40
CA GLY A 6 -31.27 25.98 -2.51
C GLY A 6 -30.23 25.21 -1.67
N GLN A 7 -29.58 25.86 -0.71
CA GLN A 7 -28.67 25.20 0.25
C GLN A 7 -29.45 24.27 1.19
N LEU A 8 -28.81 23.21 1.69
CA LEU A 8 -29.41 22.33 2.70
C LEU A 8 -29.55 23.09 4.02
N SER A 9 -30.68 22.90 4.70
CA SER A 9 -30.88 23.40 6.07
C SER A 9 -30.20 22.47 7.08
N LEU A 10 -29.90 22.98 8.28
CA LEU A 10 -29.26 22.20 9.35
C LEU A 10 -30.05 20.93 9.71
N ASP A 11 -31.39 20.98 9.65
CA ASP A 11 -32.24 19.82 9.90
C ASP A 11 -32.16 18.78 8.76
N GLU A 12 -32.06 19.24 7.51
CA GLU A 12 -31.85 18.35 6.34
C GLU A 12 -30.47 17.71 6.41
N GLU A 13 -29.44 18.46 6.80
CA GLU A 13 -28.08 17.98 6.99
C GLU A 13 -27.98 16.91 8.10
N GLN A 14 -28.63 17.16 9.24
CA GLN A 14 -28.68 16.20 10.35
C GLN A 14 -29.41 14.92 9.93
N TYR A 15 -30.54 15.05 9.24
CA TYR A 15 -31.29 13.90 8.73
C TYR A 15 -30.46 13.06 7.75
N ILE A 16 -29.67 13.69 6.87
CA ILE A 16 -28.74 12.98 5.99
C ILE A 16 -27.72 12.21 6.84
N LYS A 17 -27.05 12.85 7.82
CA LYS A 17 -26.05 12.17 8.68
C LYS A 17 -26.61 10.96 9.41
N ASP A 18 -27.83 11.06 9.92
CA ASP A 18 -28.44 10.02 10.74
C ASP A 18 -28.94 8.82 9.91
N ASN A 19 -29.26 9.03 8.62
CA ASN A 19 -29.89 8.01 7.78
C ASN A 19 -29.04 7.54 6.59
N ILE A 20 -27.88 8.15 6.35
CA ILE A 20 -27.00 7.81 5.22
C ILE A 20 -26.49 6.36 5.26
N ASN A 21 -26.41 5.76 6.46
CA ASN A 21 -25.96 4.37 6.64
C ASN A 21 -27.10 3.34 6.51
N THR A 22 -28.36 3.77 6.50
CA THR A 22 -29.54 2.90 6.53
C THR A 22 -30.45 3.04 5.32
N LEU A 23 -30.47 4.21 4.68
CA LEU A 23 -31.32 4.52 3.52
C LEU A 23 -30.48 4.87 2.30
N SER A 24 -30.98 4.54 1.12
CA SER A 24 -30.34 4.95 -0.14
C SER A 24 -30.42 6.48 -0.31
N ILE A 25 -29.50 7.04 -1.09
CA ILE A 25 -29.47 8.49 -1.37
C ILE A 25 -30.79 8.92 -2.06
N GLU A 26 -31.39 8.02 -2.85
CA GLU A 26 -32.67 8.19 -3.52
C GLU A 26 -33.85 8.23 -2.53
N ASP A 27 -33.83 7.40 -1.50
CA ASP A 27 -34.86 7.38 -0.44
C ASP A 27 -34.76 8.63 0.43
N ILE A 28 -33.54 9.04 0.78
CA ILE A 28 -33.28 10.28 1.51
C ILE A 28 -33.74 11.50 0.70
N ALA A 29 -33.47 11.51 -0.62
CA ALA A 29 -33.94 12.57 -1.52
C ALA A 29 -35.47 12.65 -1.59
N THR A 30 -36.13 11.48 -1.55
CA THR A 30 -37.59 11.38 -1.55
C THR A 30 -38.19 11.90 -0.24
N HIS A 31 -37.60 11.52 0.91
CA HIS A 31 -38.05 11.97 2.22
C HIS A 31 -37.86 13.48 2.43
N LEU A 32 -36.73 14.03 1.96
CA LEU A 32 -36.44 15.47 2.05
C LEU A 32 -37.13 16.30 0.96
N ASN A 33 -37.85 15.67 0.03
CA ASN A 33 -38.46 16.30 -1.16
C ASN A 33 -37.45 17.16 -1.95
N ARG A 34 -36.26 16.59 -2.18
CA ARG A 34 -35.09 17.22 -2.81
C ARG A 34 -34.66 16.46 -4.06
N ASN A 35 -33.81 17.10 -4.85
CA ASN A 35 -33.06 16.39 -5.89
C ASN A 35 -31.90 15.62 -5.25
N VAL A 36 -31.42 14.61 -5.97
CA VAL A 36 -30.34 13.72 -5.51
C VAL A 36 -28.99 14.44 -5.53
N ASP A 37 -28.76 15.36 -6.46
CA ASP A 37 -27.44 16.01 -6.65
C ASP A 37 -26.94 16.83 -5.44
N PRO A 38 -27.77 17.66 -4.77
CA PRO A 38 -27.34 18.39 -3.57
C PRO A 38 -26.98 17.45 -2.41
N ILE A 39 -27.68 16.31 -2.28
CA ILE A 39 -27.41 15.32 -1.23
C ILE A 39 -26.11 14.58 -1.55
N LYS A 40 -25.92 14.14 -2.80
CA LYS A 40 -24.64 13.55 -3.26
C LYS A 40 -23.46 14.47 -3.00
N ARG A 41 -23.57 15.76 -3.36
CA ARG A 41 -22.53 16.76 -3.08
C ARG A 41 -22.22 16.88 -1.59
N TYR A 42 -23.25 17.04 -0.76
CA TYR A 42 -23.07 17.17 0.69
C TYR A 42 -22.42 15.93 1.31
N VAL A 43 -22.83 14.74 0.86
CA VAL A 43 -22.29 13.46 1.31
C VAL A 43 -20.83 13.29 0.90
N THR A 44 -20.45 13.67 -0.33
CA THR A 44 -19.07 13.63 -0.80
C THR A 44 -18.18 14.68 -0.10
N GLU A 45 -18.65 15.91 0.04
CA GLU A 45 -17.92 17.01 0.68
C GLU A 45 -17.67 16.76 2.17
N ASN A 46 -18.62 16.12 2.87
CA ASN A 46 -18.49 15.76 4.28
C ASN A 46 -18.01 14.31 4.51
N GLN A 47 -17.60 13.59 3.46
CA GLN A 47 -17.12 12.19 3.53
C GLN A 47 -18.08 11.25 4.29
N LEU A 48 -19.39 11.48 4.17
CA LEU A 48 -20.43 10.71 4.88
C LEU A 48 -20.72 9.34 4.24
N TYR A 49 -20.09 9.04 3.10
CA TYR A 49 -20.15 7.76 2.41
C TYR A 49 -18.73 7.31 2.08
N GLU A 50 -18.29 6.24 2.74
CA GLU A 50 -17.27 5.37 2.13
C GLU A 50 -18.00 4.50 1.10
N PRO A 51 -17.54 4.45 -0.16
CA PRO A 51 -18.09 3.54 -1.16
C PRO A 51 -18.14 2.11 -0.61
N GLU A 52 -19.24 1.37 -0.82
CA GLU A 52 -19.35 -0.03 -0.36
C GLU A 52 -18.19 -0.91 -0.87
N GLU A 53 -17.69 -0.64 -2.07
CA GLU A 53 -16.48 -1.27 -2.62
C GLU A 53 -15.24 -1.03 -1.74
N SER A 54 -15.08 0.17 -1.18
CA SER A 54 -13.92 0.51 -0.34
C SER A 54 -13.96 -0.18 1.03
N LYS A 55 -15.16 -0.39 1.58
CA LYS A 55 -15.39 -1.19 2.80
C LYS A 55 -15.16 -2.67 2.56
N GLN A 56 -15.66 -3.19 1.44
CA GLN A 56 -15.43 -4.59 1.04
C GLN A 56 -13.94 -4.86 0.82
N GLU A 57 -13.24 -3.97 0.11
CA GLU A 57 -11.80 -4.06 -0.10
C GLU A 57 -11.03 -4.04 1.22
N TYR A 58 -11.39 -3.14 2.14
CA TYR A 58 -10.81 -3.09 3.48
C TYR A 58 -11.01 -4.42 4.22
N HIS A 59 -12.23 -4.98 4.23
CA HIS A 59 -12.51 -6.26 4.86
C HIS A 59 -11.71 -7.42 4.25
N ILE A 60 -11.57 -7.45 2.92
CA ILE A 60 -10.77 -8.47 2.22
C ILE A 60 -9.30 -8.37 2.62
N LEU A 61 -8.73 -7.16 2.62
CA LEU A 61 -7.34 -6.93 3.01
C LEU A 61 -7.09 -7.27 4.48
N LYS A 62 -8.05 -6.98 5.36
CA LYS A 62 -8.01 -7.37 6.77
C LYS A 62 -7.99 -8.90 6.93
N GLN A 63 -8.84 -9.63 6.21
CA GLN A 63 -8.82 -11.10 6.22
C GLN A 63 -7.50 -11.65 5.66
N LYS A 64 -6.96 -11.08 4.58
CA LYS A 64 -5.65 -11.44 4.03
C LYS A 64 -4.54 -11.23 5.06
N LEU A 65 -4.57 -10.14 5.82
CA LEU A 65 -3.63 -9.87 6.92
C LEU A 65 -3.74 -10.94 8.02
N HIS A 66 -4.94 -11.30 8.45
CA HIS A 66 -5.16 -12.32 9.49
C HIS A 66 -4.69 -13.72 9.06
N GLY A 67 -4.69 -13.99 7.76
CA GLY A 67 -4.13 -15.21 7.17
C GLY A 67 -2.59 -15.25 7.12
N LYS A 68 -1.88 -14.14 7.40
CA LYS A 68 -0.42 -14.10 7.35
C LYS A 68 0.21 -14.90 8.49
N THR A 69 1.35 -15.52 8.21
CA THR A 69 2.08 -16.37 9.16
C THR A 69 2.49 -15.64 10.44
N PHE A 70 2.78 -14.34 10.34
CA PHE A 70 3.18 -13.51 11.48
C PHE A 70 2.01 -12.94 12.28
N TRP A 71 0.76 -13.06 11.83
CA TRP A 71 -0.39 -12.43 12.51
C TRP A 71 -0.54 -12.90 13.96
N LYS A 72 -0.40 -14.21 14.19
CA LYS A 72 -0.46 -14.80 15.54
C LYS A 72 0.59 -14.25 16.50
N GLU A 73 1.74 -13.85 15.98
CA GLU A 73 2.81 -13.23 16.76
C GLU A 73 2.43 -11.78 17.11
N ILE A 74 1.95 -11.02 16.13
CA ILE A 74 1.49 -9.63 16.29
C ILE A 74 0.37 -9.54 17.32
N SER A 75 -0.64 -10.41 17.25
CA SER A 75 -1.73 -10.45 18.22
C SER A 75 -1.31 -10.82 19.65
N ARG A 76 -0.11 -11.40 19.82
CA ARG A 76 0.45 -11.70 21.15
C ARG A 76 1.34 -10.56 21.67
N GLN A 77 1.92 -9.76 20.78
CA GLN A 77 2.86 -8.69 21.13
C GLN A 77 2.16 -7.35 21.43
N PHE A 78 1.06 -7.07 20.72
CA PHE A 78 0.32 -5.82 20.85
C PHE A 78 -0.97 -6.03 21.62
N ASP A 79 -1.29 -5.02 22.43
CA ASP A 79 -2.45 -5.06 23.31
C ASP A 79 -3.70 -4.57 22.59
N ALA A 80 -4.78 -5.35 22.69
CA ALA A 80 -6.05 -5.03 22.05
C ALA A 80 -6.78 -3.89 22.79
N GLU A 81 -6.65 -3.80 24.12
CA GLU A 81 -7.35 -2.78 24.92
C GLU A 81 -6.82 -1.37 24.66
N SER A 82 -5.53 -1.25 24.36
CA SER A 82 -4.90 0.03 24.02
C SER A 82 -5.14 0.52 22.58
N GLY A 83 -5.77 -0.30 21.72
CA GLY A 83 -5.98 0.01 20.29
C GLY A 83 -4.75 -0.19 19.40
N GLU A 84 -3.64 -0.74 19.92
CA GLU A 84 -2.42 -0.99 19.13
C GLU A 84 -2.66 -1.98 17.98
N LEU A 85 -3.53 -2.98 18.21
CA LEU A 85 -3.85 -3.98 17.20
C LEU A 85 -4.68 -3.40 16.05
N GLU A 86 -5.66 -2.56 16.37
CA GLU A 86 -6.49 -1.83 15.40
C GLU A 86 -5.63 -0.88 14.57
N TYR A 87 -4.75 -0.13 15.25
CA TYR A 87 -3.77 0.72 14.59
C TYR A 87 -2.87 -0.07 13.61
N PHE A 88 -2.39 -1.25 14.01
CA PHE A 88 -1.58 -2.09 13.14
C PHE A 88 -2.35 -2.48 11.87
N GLU A 89 -3.59 -2.94 12.03
CA GLU A 89 -4.45 -3.35 10.91
C GLU A 89 -4.70 -2.19 9.95
N ASP A 90 -5.08 -1.03 10.47
CA ASP A 90 -5.40 0.16 9.67
C ASP A 90 -4.19 0.64 8.87
N VAL A 91 -3.04 0.77 9.52
CA VAL A 91 -1.81 1.22 8.85
C VAL A 91 -1.36 0.19 7.83
N TRP A 92 -1.45 -1.10 8.14
CA TRP A 92 -1.12 -2.16 7.19
C TRP A 92 -1.98 -2.07 5.94
N ILE A 93 -3.31 -2.00 6.12
CA ILE A 93 -4.26 -1.95 5.00
C ILE A 93 -4.01 -0.71 4.14
N ASN A 94 -3.79 0.44 4.76
CA ASN A 94 -3.50 1.69 4.05
C ASN A 94 -2.21 1.60 3.23
N LEU A 95 -1.14 1.02 3.78
CA LEU A 95 0.11 0.80 3.06
C LEU A 95 -0.08 -0.17 1.90
N ILE A 96 -0.74 -1.31 2.10
CA ILE A 96 -1.01 -2.28 1.03
C ILE A 96 -1.85 -1.67 -0.11
N LYS A 97 -2.88 -0.86 0.23
CA LYS A 97 -3.66 -0.10 -0.76
C LYS A 97 -2.80 0.86 -1.56
N GLN A 98 -1.91 1.60 -0.91
CA GLN A 98 -0.98 2.51 -1.59
C GLN A 98 -0.07 1.79 -2.58
N PHE A 99 0.36 0.57 -2.27
CA PHE A 99 1.20 -0.24 -3.14
C PHE A 99 0.44 -1.00 -4.25
N ARG A 100 -0.89 -0.81 -4.35
CA ARG A 100 -1.78 -1.40 -5.38
C ARG A 100 -1.64 -2.93 -5.48
N GLU A 101 -1.60 -3.61 -4.34
CA GLU A 101 -1.45 -5.08 -4.21
C GLU A 101 -0.15 -5.70 -4.77
N ASP A 102 0.74 -4.93 -5.39
CA ASP A 102 1.96 -5.44 -6.00
C ASP A 102 3.12 -5.47 -4.98
N VAL A 103 2.89 -6.08 -3.82
CA VAL A 103 3.81 -6.11 -2.67
C VAL A 103 4.48 -7.48 -2.57
N LEU A 104 5.81 -7.51 -2.62
CA LEU A 104 6.58 -8.73 -2.46
C LEU A 104 6.56 -9.21 -1.00
N PRO A 105 6.71 -10.52 -0.73
CA PRO A 105 6.79 -11.04 0.64
C PRO A 105 7.87 -10.36 1.51
N ALA A 106 8.98 -9.92 0.89
CA ALA A 106 10.02 -9.16 1.59
C ALA A 106 9.56 -7.73 1.96
N GLU A 107 8.82 -7.06 1.09
CA GLU A 107 8.22 -5.74 1.36
C GLU A 107 7.15 -5.86 2.45
N GLU A 108 6.36 -6.95 2.46
CA GLU A 108 5.41 -7.25 3.54
C GLU A 108 6.10 -7.36 4.91
N LEU A 109 7.25 -8.04 4.97
CA LEU A 109 8.03 -8.13 6.22
C LEU A 109 8.62 -6.77 6.64
N GLN A 110 9.04 -5.95 5.68
CA GLN A 110 9.50 -4.58 5.95
C GLN A 110 8.37 -3.70 6.47
N ILE A 111 7.16 -3.80 5.89
CA ILE A 111 5.96 -3.11 6.37
C ILE A 111 5.61 -3.58 7.79
N LYS A 112 5.68 -4.89 8.07
CA LYS A 112 5.47 -5.44 9.43
C LYS A 112 6.44 -4.77 10.42
N GLN A 113 7.73 -4.77 10.09
CA GLN A 113 8.77 -4.16 10.93
C GLN A 113 8.55 -2.66 11.13
N PHE A 114 8.20 -1.95 10.07
CA PHE A 114 7.92 -0.51 10.09
C PHE A 114 6.81 -0.16 11.09
N ILE A 115 5.65 -0.82 10.98
CA ILE A 115 4.51 -0.56 11.87
C ILE A 115 4.82 -1.00 13.31
N THR A 116 5.56 -2.10 13.47
CA THR A 116 5.97 -2.61 14.79
C THR A 116 6.85 -1.59 15.52
N ILE A 117 7.85 -1.03 14.83
CA ILE A 117 8.74 -0.02 15.42
C ILE A 117 7.94 1.23 15.78
N ASP A 118 7.00 1.64 14.95
CA ASP A 118 6.16 2.81 15.22
C ASP A 118 5.29 2.63 16.50
N ILE A 119 4.68 1.45 16.68
CA ILE A 119 3.95 1.11 17.91
C ILE A 119 4.89 1.16 19.13
N LEU A 120 6.10 0.60 19.01
CA LEU A 120 7.08 0.63 20.10
C LEU A 120 7.55 2.06 20.44
N ILE A 121 7.69 2.93 19.44
CA ILE A 121 7.99 4.35 19.64
C ILE A 121 6.87 5.00 20.46
N ASN A 122 5.61 4.77 20.08
CA ASN A 122 4.46 5.31 20.81
C ASN A 122 4.40 4.81 22.25
N ARG A 123 4.69 3.52 22.47
CA ARG A 123 4.77 2.92 23.82
C ARG A 123 5.87 3.57 24.66
N SER A 124 7.09 3.69 24.12
CA SER A 124 8.22 4.36 24.78
C SER A 124 7.90 5.81 25.15
N MET A 125 7.20 6.53 24.27
CA MET A 125 6.76 7.90 24.52
C MET A 125 5.71 8.01 25.63
N LYS A 126 4.75 7.08 25.69
CA LYS A 126 3.74 7.00 26.76
C LYS A 126 4.39 6.75 28.13
N GLU A 127 5.32 5.80 28.20
CA GLU A 127 6.06 5.49 29.44
C GLU A 127 6.96 6.65 29.89
N ARG A 128 7.65 7.30 28.94
CA ARG A 128 8.43 8.52 29.21
C ARG A 128 7.55 9.62 29.79
N LYS A 129 6.36 9.86 29.22
CA LYS A 129 5.41 10.85 29.75
C LYS A 129 4.93 10.51 31.17
N ARG A 130 4.70 9.22 31.46
CA ARG A 130 4.37 8.75 32.82
C ARG A 130 5.48 9.10 33.80
N HIS A 131 6.73 8.76 33.49
CA HIS A 131 7.87 9.02 34.38
C HIS A 131 8.19 10.51 34.54
N ILE A 132 7.97 11.33 33.52
CA ILE A 132 8.05 12.79 33.66
C ILE A 132 7.03 13.28 34.68
N THR A 133 5.78 12.84 34.56
CA THR A 133 4.69 13.24 35.48
C THR A 133 4.95 12.74 36.91
N GLU A 134 5.49 11.54 37.05
CA GLU A 134 5.90 10.98 38.34
C GLU A 134 7.07 11.74 38.97
N THR A 135 8.06 12.12 38.16
CA THR A 135 9.19 12.96 38.58
C THR A 135 8.70 14.32 39.08
N GLU A 136 7.74 14.96 38.40
CA GLU A 136 7.13 16.21 38.84
C GLU A 136 6.39 16.07 40.18
N LYS A 137 5.67 14.96 40.39
CA LYS A 137 4.99 14.68 41.65
C LYS A 137 5.98 14.46 42.79
N LEU A 138 7.01 13.64 42.56
CA LEU A 138 8.06 13.35 43.55
C LEU A 138 8.84 14.63 43.89
N GLN A 139 9.19 15.45 42.90
CA GLN A 139 9.87 16.72 43.13
C GLN A 139 9.05 17.64 44.04
N LYS A 140 7.73 17.78 43.82
CA LYS A 140 6.86 18.58 44.70
C LYS A 140 6.85 18.07 46.14
N LEU A 141 6.89 16.76 46.34
CA LEU A 141 6.94 16.16 47.69
C LEU A 141 8.29 16.41 48.37
N VAL A 142 9.39 16.31 47.62
CA VAL A 142 10.74 16.62 48.09
C VAL A 142 10.84 18.10 48.46
N ASP A 143 10.39 19.01 47.59
CA ASP A 143 10.40 20.45 47.84
C ASP A 143 9.55 20.82 49.06
N ALA A 144 8.37 20.19 49.21
CA ALA A 144 7.50 20.40 50.38
C ALA A 144 8.17 19.96 51.70
N GLU A 145 8.97 18.90 51.68
CA GLU A 145 9.73 18.45 52.85
C GLU A 145 10.92 19.38 53.13
N TYR A 146 11.63 19.85 52.10
CA TYR A 146 12.72 20.82 52.23
C TYR A 146 12.25 22.19 52.73
N ASN A 147 11.02 22.59 52.42
CA ASN A 147 10.43 23.84 52.90
C ASN A 147 10.09 23.83 54.40
N LYS A 148 10.09 22.65 55.05
CA LYS A 148 9.96 22.55 56.51
C LYS A 148 11.28 22.96 57.18
N PRO A 149 11.22 23.54 58.40
CA PRO A 149 12.42 23.80 59.18
C PRO A 149 13.14 22.48 59.54
N GLU A 150 14.47 22.53 59.65
CA GLU A 150 15.35 21.35 59.71
C GLU A 150 15.04 20.38 60.86
N ASP A 151 14.53 20.90 61.97
CA ASP A 151 14.12 20.18 63.17
C ASP A 151 12.83 19.35 62.96
N GLN A 152 12.05 19.67 61.94
CA GLN A 152 10.76 19.01 61.62
C GLN A 152 10.81 18.16 60.35
N ARG A 153 11.99 18.03 59.71
CA ARG A 153 12.18 17.22 58.51
C ARG A 153 12.26 15.75 58.84
N ASP A 154 11.49 14.94 58.13
CA ASP A 154 11.61 13.49 58.19
C ASP A 154 12.75 13.03 57.26
N ILE A 155 13.97 12.94 57.80
CA ILE A 155 15.18 12.58 57.05
C ILE A 155 15.07 11.21 56.38
N PRO A 156 14.59 10.14 57.05
CA PRO A 156 14.35 8.84 56.40
C PRO A 156 13.40 8.91 55.21
N ARG A 157 12.29 9.64 55.35
CA ARG A 157 11.31 9.81 54.26
C ARG A 157 11.88 10.62 53.10
N LEU A 158 12.63 11.69 53.39
CA LEU A 158 13.28 12.52 52.39
C LEU A 158 14.27 11.71 51.55
N ALA A 159 15.14 10.93 52.19
CA ALA A 159 16.10 10.06 51.50
C ALA A 159 15.42 9.03 50.57
N ASN A 160 14.28 8.48 50.99
CA ASN A 160 13.49 7.58 50.14
C ASN A 160 12.90 8.31 48.92
N LEU A 161 12.34 9.52 49.11
CA LEU A 161 11.81 10.33 48.01
C LEU A 161 12.91 10.74 47.00
N GLU A 162 14.09 11.11 47.47
CA GLU A 162 15.24 11.43 46.62
C GLU A 162 15.73 10.21 45.84
N THR A 163 15.74 9.05 46.47
CA THR A 163 16.07 7.78 45.82
C THR A 163 15.09 7.47 44.69
N GLN A 164 13.78 7.56 44.95
CA GLN A 164 12.74 7.37 43.93
C GLN A 164 12.84 8.39 42.80
N LEU A 165 13.11 9.66 43.13
CA LEU A 165 13.29 10.72 42.15
C LEU A 165 14.51 10.44 41.24
N SER A 166 15.61 9.96 41.81
CA SER A 166 16.79 9.55 41.05
C SER A 166 16.48 8.39 40.10
N PHE A 167 15.76 7.36 40.57
CA PHE A 167 15.32 6.26 39.72
C PHE A 167 14.43 6.72 38.58
N ALA A 168 13.42 7.57 38.85
CA ALA A 168 12.53 8.09 37.82
C ALA A 168 13.28 8.92 36.76
N ARG A 169 14.24 9.75 37.17
CA ARG A 169 15.11 10.51 36.24
C ARG A 169 15.97 9.60 35.36
N ASN A 170 16.56 8.56 35.94
CA ASN A 170 17.34 7.58 35.18
C ASN A 170 16.48 6.81 34.16
N SER A 171 15.25 6.44 34.54
CA SER A 171 14.30 5.81 33.60
C SER A 171 13.97 6.72 32.42
N ILE A 172 13.75 8.02 32.63
CA ILE A 172 13.50 8.99 31.53
C ILE A 172 14.67 9.00 30.53
N ALA A 173 15.92 9.00 31.01
CA ALA A 173 17.09 8.95 30.14
C ALA A 173 17.16 7.63 29.36
N SER A 174 16.87 6.50 30.01
CA SER A 174 16.81 5.18 29.36
C SER A 174 15.79 5.13 28.21
N TYR A 175 14.55 5.55 28.46
CA TYR A 175 13.50 5.58 27.42
C TYR A 175 13.81 6.58 26.29
N THR A 176 14.49 7.70 26.60
CA THR A 176 14.92 8.66 25.56
C THR A 176 15.97 8.03 24.63
N ASN A 177 16.89 7.24 25.18
CA ASN A 177 17.89 6.52 24.39
C ASN A 177 17.24 5.41 23.53
N GLU A 178 16.30 4.66 24.10
CA GLU A 178 15.52 3.65 23.36
C GLU A 178 14.73 4.30 22.21
N TYR A 179 14.00 5.38 22.48
CA TYR A 179 13.29 6.17 21.47
C TYR A 179 14.21 6.57 20.31
N THR A 180 15.39 7.10 20.61
CA THR A 180 16.34 7.56 19.59
C THR A 180 16.82 6.40 18.71
N LYS A 181 17.05 5.22 19.30
CA LYS A 181 17.42 4.01 18.56
C LYS A 181 16.28 3.50 17.68
N LEU A 182 15.07 3.41 18.22
CA LEU A 182 13.89 2.99 17.49
C LEU A 182 13.58 3.95 16.32
N LEU A 183 13.72 5.26 16.53
CA LEU A 183 13.54 6.26 15.49
C LEU A 183 14.58 6.12 14.35
N ALA A 184 15.83 5.82 14.68
CA ALA A 184 16.87 5.58 13.69
C ALA A 184 16.56 4.35 12.83
N GLU A 185 16.14 3.23 13.46
CA GLU A 185 15.72 2.03 12.72
C GLU A 185 14.46 2.29 11.89
N TYR A 186 13.49 3.04 12.42
CA TYR A 186 12.29 3.45 11.69
C TYR A 186 12.63 4.21 10.40
N GLN A 187 13.52 5.21 10.50
CA GLN A 187 13.98 5.99 9.34
C GLN A 187 14.71 5.13 8.31
N LYS A 188 15.53 4.18 8.78
CA LYS A 188 16.24 3.23 7.94
C LYS A 188 15.29 2.32 7.17
N VAL A 189 14.37 1.63 7.87
CA VAL A 189 13.37 0.75 7.24
C VAL A 189 12.49 1.53 6.26
N SER A 190 12.08 2.76 6.61
CA SER A 190 11.32 3.63 5.70
C SER A 190 12.06 3.97 4.42
N LYS A 191 13.36 4.28 4.53
CA LYS A 191 14.22 4.57 3.37
C LYS A 191 14.43 3.33 2.52
N ASP A 192 14.71 2.19 3.15
CA ASP A 192 14.96 0.92 2.46
C ASP A 192 13.70 0.47 1.69
N LEU A 193 12.51 0.58 2.29
CA LEU A 193 11.23 0.26 1.64
C LEU A 193 10.98 1.12 0.40
N LYS A 194 11.32 2.42 0.45
CA LYS A 194 11.19 3.31 -0.72
C LYS A 194 12.21 2.96 -1.80
N ALA A 195 13.46 2.73 -1.40
CA ALA A 195 14.56 2.44 -2.33
C ALA A 195 14.37 1.11 -3.07
N THR A 196 13.95 0.05 -2.37
CA THR A 196 13.66 -1.25 -3.00
C THR A 196 12.54 -1.13 -4.03
N ARG A 197 11.50 -0.37 -3.71
CA ARG A 197 10.40 -0.09 -4.64
C ARG A 197 10.86 0.67 -5.88
N GLU A 198 11.61 1.76 -5.70
CA GLU A 198 12.12 2.58 -6.80
C GLU A 198 13.07 1.79 -7.70
N GLN A 199 14.00 1.02 -7.13
CA GLN A 199 14.90 0.13 -7.88
C GLN A 199 14.15 -0.93 -8.68
N ARG A 200 13.01 -1.40 -8.16
CA ARG A 200 12.17 -2.38 -8.85
C ARG A 200 11.43 -1.75 -10.03
N ILE A 201 10.80 -0.59 -9.84
CA ILE A 201 10.11 0.14 -10.91
C ILE A 201 11.12 0.45 -12.04
N LYS A 202 12.30 0.97 -11.67
CA LYS A 202 13.37 1.26 -12.63
C LYS A 202 13.83 0.01 -13.38
N ARG A 203 13.99 -1.15 -12.70
CA ARG A 203 14.32 -2.42 -13.37
C ARG A 203 13.25 -2.87 -14.35
N ILE A 204 11.97 -2.66 -14.04
CA ILE A 204 10.86 -3.00 -14.95
C ILE A 204 10.86 -2.07 -16.16
N GLU A 205 11.12 -0.78 -15.97
CA GLU A 205 11.21 0.22 -17.04
C GLU A 205 12.44 -0.02 -17.96
N ASP A 206 13.61 -0.25 -17.36
CA ASP A 206 14.85 -0.56 -18.08
C ASP A 206 14.75 -1.93 -18.78
N GLY A 207 14.08 -2.91 -18.15
CA GLY A 207 13.90 -4.26 -18.69
C GLY A 207 13.03 -4.32 -19.94
N LYS A 208 12.07 -3.39 -20.10
CA LYS A 208 11.21 -3.29 -21.28
C LYS A 208 11.88 -2.62 -22.48
N SER A 209 12.90 -1.80 -22.24
CA SER A 209 13.53 -0.97 -23.27
C SER A 209 14.96 -1.40 -23.64
N SER A 210 15.66 -2.14 -22.77
CA SER A 210 17.02 -2.60 -23.00
C SER A 210 17.06 -3.96 -23.70
N TRP A 211 17.96 -4.12 -24.69
CA TRP A 211 18.21 -5.39 -25.38
C TRP A 211 18.53 -6.56 -24.41
N VAL A 212 19.28 -6.29 -23.34
CA VAL A 212 19.56 -7.28 -22.28
C VAL A 212 18.29 -7.63 -21.48
N GLY A 213 17.38 -6.67 -21.33
CA GLY A 213 16.08 -6.87 -20.70
C GLY A 213 15.15 -7.76 -21.52
N LEU A 214 15.11 -7.55 -22.84
CA LEU A 214 14.39 -8.42 -23.77
C LEU A 214 14.93 -9.85 -23.77
N ILE A 215 16.27 -10.02 -23.69
CA ILE A 215 16.88 -11.36 -23.56
C ILE A 215 16.47 -12.04 -22.25
N ARG A 216 16.43 -11.31 -21.13
CA ARG A 216 15.94 -11.87 -19.86
C ARG A 216 14.46 -12.21 -19.89
N MET A 217 13.62 -11.44 -20.58
CA MET A 217 12.21 -11.80 -20.76
C MET A 217 12.07 -13.12 -21.54
N LEU A 218 12.98 -13.41 -22.48
CA LEU A 218 13.04 -14.69 -23.19
C LEU A 218 13.65 -15.84 -22.34
N GLU A 219 14.19 -15.57 -21.15
CA GLU A 219 14.57 -16.61 -20.18
C GLU A 219 13.36 -17.17 -19.43
N GLU A 220 12.23 -16.46 -19.39
CA GLU A 220 10.98 -17.00 -18.85
C GLU A 220 10.39 -18.02 -19.83
N GLU A 221 10.14 -19.24 -19.36
CA GLU A 221 9.69 -20.38 -20.19
C GLU A 221 8.36 -20.10 -20.90
N ASP A 222 7.38 -19.57 -20.17
CA ASP A 222 6.04 -19.28 -20.70
C ASP A 222 6.06 -18.22 -21.81
N VAL A 223 6.84 -17.14 -21.61
CA VAL A 223 7.00 -16.06 -22.59
C VAL A 223 7.73 -16.59 -23.83
N ARG A 224 8.81 -17.35 -23.62
CA ARG A 224 9.60 -17.93 -24.70
C ARG A 224 8.80 -18.89 -25.57
N GLU A 225 7.99 -19.76 -24.96
CA GLU A 225 7.14 -20.67 -25.73
C GLU A 225 6.10 -19.91 -26.56
N ARG A 226 5.46 -18.91 -25.97
CA ARG A 226 4.45 -18.12 -26.67
C ARG A 226 5.04 -17.36 -27.86
N GLU A 227 6.10 -16.59 -27.62
CA GLU A 227 6.79 -15.83 -28.66
C GLU A 227 7.41 -16.78 -29.71
N GLY A 228 7.92 -17.94 -29.28
CA GLY A 228 8.47 -18.96 -30.17
C GLY A 228 7.42 -19.58 -31.09
N ARG A 229 6.21 -19.83 -30.60
CA ARG A 229 5.08 -20.30 -31.41
C ARG A 229 4.65 -19.24 -32.42
N GLU A 230 4.54 -17.98 -31.98
CA GLU A 230 4.21 -16.86 -32.87
C GLU A 230 5.26 -16.69 -33.97
N MET A 231 6.55 -16.75 -33.63
CA MET A 231 7.63 -16.72 -34.61
C MET A 231 7.59 -17.90 -35.58
N ALA A 232 7.30 -19.12 -35.12
CA ALA A 232 7.18 -20.28 -36.00
C ALA A 232 6.01 -20.15 -36.98
N ILE A 233 4.85 -19.65 -36.50
CA ILE A 233 3.69 -19.36 -37.36
C ILE A 233 4.05 -18.29 -38.39
N LEU A 234 4.74 -17.24 -37.97
CA LEU A 234 5.14 -16.13 -38.85
C LEU A 234 6.16 -16.59 -39.89
N ALA A 235 7.10 -17.45 -39.51
CA ALA A 235 8.04 -18.11 -40.44
C ALA A 235 7.30 -18.95 -41.47
N MET A 236 6.38 -19.84 -41.03
CA MET A 236 5.58 -20.67 -41.95
C MET A 236 4.70 -19.82 -42.88
N ALA A 237 4.10 -18.74 -42.38
CA ALA A 237 3.31 -17.82 -43.18
C ALA A 237 4.19 -17.07 -44.20
N THR A 238 5.40 -16.69 -43.80
CA THR A 238 6.38 -16.02 -44.68
C THR A 238 6.86 -16.98 -45.77
N ASP A 239 7.17 -18.23 -45.42
CA ASP A 239 7.59 -19.25 -46.39
C ASP A 239 6.46 -19.53 -47.40
N LYS A 240 5.22 -19.69 -46.92
CA LYS A 240 4.05 -19.88 -47.79
C LYS A 240 3.78 -18.68 -48.69
N ALA A 241 3.88 -17.46 -48.17
CA ALA A 241 3.74 -16.25 -48.98
C ALA A 241 4.87 -16.14 -50.01
N ARG A 242 6.09 -16.53 -49.63
CA ARG A 242 7.25 -16.57 -50.53
C ARG A 242 7.03 -17.58 -51.66
N GLU A 243 6.54 -18.77 -51.37
CA GLU A 243 6.18 -19.78 -52.38
C GLU A 243 5.12 -19.24 -53.36
N GLN A 244 4.06 -18.61 -52.85
CA GLN A 244 3.03 -17.98 -53.68
C GLN A 244 3.57 -16.88 -54.59
N LEU A 245 4.58 -16.13 -54.13
CA LEU A 245 5.23 -15.09 -54.92
C LEU A 245 6.19 -15.64 -55.98
N TYR A 246 6.54 -16.93 -55.92
CA TYR A 246 7.36 -17.62 -56.91
C TYR A 246 6.53 -18.36 -57.97
N GLU A 247 5.23 -18.53 -57.74
CA GLU A 247 4.27 -19.10 -58.71
C GLU A 247 3.87 -18.10 -59.80
N TYR A 248 3.38 -18.62 -60.94
CA TYR A 248 2.83 -17.81 -62.02
C TYR A 248 1.55 -17.11 -61.57
N HIS A 249 1.53 -15.78 -61.73
CA HIS A 249 0.38 -14.95 -61.40
C HIS A 249 -0.16 -14.28 -62.68
N GLU A 250 -1.47 -14.42 -62.91
CA GLU A 250 -2.16 -13.68 -63.96
C GLU A 250 -2.55 -12.31 -63.42
N TYR A 251 -1.95 -11.27 -63.97
CA TYR A 251 -2.23 -9.88 -63.61
C TYR A 251 -3.53 -9.39 -64.27
N GLN A 252 -4.07 -8.27 -63.81
CA GLN A 252 -5.36 -7.75 -64.28
C GLN A 252 -5.41 -7.40 -65.77
N ASP A 253 -4.26 -7.28 -66.42
CA ASP A 253 -4.09 -7.06 -67.86
C ASP A 253 -4.03 -8.37 -68.69
N GLY A 254 -4.15 -9.53 -68.03
CA GLY A 254 -4.09 -10.86 -68.64
C GLY A 254 -2.66 -11.34 -68.92
N VAL A 255 -1.63 -10.61 -68.45
CA VAL A 255 -0.23 -11.04 -68.56
C VAL A 255 0.06 -12.04 -67.44
N ILE A 256 0.70 -13.16 -67.79
CA ILE A 256 1.18 -14.15 -66.83
C ILE A 256 2.66 -13.88 -66.57
N ASP A 257 2.99 -13.53 -65.34
CA ASP A 257 4.38 -13.34 -64.91
C ASP A 257 4.52 -13.72 -63.43
N VAL A 258 5.75 -13.79 -62.92
CA VAL A 258 6.01 -14.13 -61.53
C VAL A 258 6.26 -12.87 -60.69
N PRO A 259 5.56 -12.71 -59.55
CA PRO A 259 5.72 -11.53 -58.69
C PRO A 259 7.14 -11.25 -58.19
N VAL A 260 7.92 -12.27 -57.86
CA VAL A 260 9.30 -12.13 -57.38
C VAL A 260 10.25 -13.05 -58.15
N LEU A 261 11.25 -12.46 -58.79
CA LEU A 261 12.28 -13.17 -59.55
C LEU A 261 13.65 -13.04 -58.86
N ASN A 262 14.14 -14.15 -58.30
CA ASN A 262 15.49 -14.31 -57.75
C ASN A 262 16.07 -15.69 -58.13
N ASP A 263 17.33 -15.93 -57.75
CA ASP A 263 18.04 -17.20 -57.96
C ASP A 263 17.26 -18.41 -57.44
N ASP A 264 16.69 -18.33 -56.24
CA ASP A 264 15.85 -19.39 -55.66
C ASP A 264 14.60 -19.69 -56.52
N SER A 265 13.90 -18.65 -56.98
CA SER A 265 12.70 -18.79 -57.80
C SER A 265 12.97 -19.42 -59.17
N ILE A 266 14.19 -19.29 -59.70
CA ILE A 266 14.61 -19.88 -60.97
C ILE A 266 14.95 -21.36 -60.80
N ILE A 267 15.64 -21.72 -59.70
CA ILE A 267 16.03 -23.10 -59.41
C ILE A 267 14.82 -24.01 -59.17
N ILE A 268 13.78 -23.51 -58.49
CA ILE A 268 12.53 -24.25 -58.27
C ILE A 268 11.86 -24.57 -59.62
N ARG A 269 11.85 -23.61 -60.55
CA ARG A 269 11.28 -23.79 -61.90
C ARG A 269 12.02 -24.82 -62.74
N GLU A 270 13.36 -24.81 -62.73
CA GLU A 270 14.15 -25.78 -63.50
C GLU A 270 13.95 -27.24 -63.04
N ASN A 271 13.51 -27.44 -61.79
CA ASN A 271 13.17 -28.77 -61.26
C ASN A 271 11.73 -29.18 -61.60
N ASP A 272 10.77 -28.26 -61.60
CA ASP A 272 9.38 -28.53 -61.99
C ASP A 272 9.23 -28.77 -63.51
N GLU A 273 10.05 -28.15 -64.36
CA GLU A 273 10.06 -28.42 -65.81
C GLU A 273 10.74 -29.76 -66.20
N LYS A 274 11.40 -30.44 -65.25
CA LYS A 274 12.09 -31.73 -65.48
C LYS A 274 11.28 -32.96 -65.06
N LEU A 275 10.06 -32.77 -64.54
CA LEU A 275 9.09 -33.82 -64.19
C LEU A 275 7.98 -33.93 -65.25
#